data_AF-A0AAX4J2G8-F1
#
_entry.id   AF-A0AAX4J2G8-F1
#
_cell.length_a   1.000
_cell.length_b   1.000
_cell.length_c   1.000
_cell.angle_alpha   90.00
_cell.angle_beta   90.00
_cell.angle_gamma   90.00
#
_symmetry.space_group_name_H-M   'P 1'
#
loop_
_entity.id
_entity.type
_entity.pdbx_description
1 polymer ?
#
loop_
_entity_poly.entity_id
_entity_poly.type
_entity_poly.pdbx_seq_one_letter_code
_entity_poly.pdbx_strand_id
1 'polypeptide(L)'
;MRLYLVRRDWCNYLANGSTPSHGFTGYLNTSQSDYSYVLNEWDPTRLTGYSSVALGHPVSNNHTALAELLGQDMNSVDPEKDNTLGVLTSHKHSRGGVPFIPSNYIHAFLAEERRFPLTLQLNTLATKIIFDNLGCSSKKTS
;
A
#
# COMPACT_ATOMS: atom_id res chain seq x y z
N MET A 1 -3.01 8.13 -13.87
CA MET A 1 -3.15 7.72 -12.46
C MET A 1 -1.82 7.53 -11.72
N ARG A 2 -0.77 6.95 -12.34
CA ARG A 2 0.52 6.64 -11.68
C ARG A 2 1.17 7.81 -10.95
N LEU A 3 1.17 9.01 -11.54
CA LEU A 3 1.74 10.22 -10.92
C LEU A 3 1.13 10.53 -9.54
N TYR A 4 -0.18 10.32 -9.37
CA TYR A 4 -0.83 10.54 -8.08
C TYR A 4 -0.48 9.44 -7.07
N LEU A 5 -0.30 8.21 -7.53
CA LEU A 5 0.15 7.10 -6.69
C LEU A 5 1.58 7.37 -6.19
N VAL A 6 2.51 7.72 -7.09
CA VAL A 6 3.89 8.11 -6.72
C VAL A 6 3.88 9.27 -5.72
N ARG A 7 3.10 10.33 -5.98
CA ARG A 7 3.01 11.47 -5.05
C ARG A 7 2.49 11.08 -3.66
N ARG A 8 1.58 10.12 -3.58
CA ARG A 8 0.97 9.68 -2.32
C ARG A 8 1.72 8.56 -1.63
N ASP A 9 2.59 7.85 -2.34
CA ASP A 9 3.30 6.69 -1.83
C ASP A 9 4.41 7.09 -0.84
N TRP A 10 4.53 6.29 0.20
CA TRP A 10 5.65 6.24 1.11
C TRP A 10 6.13 4.79 1.13
N CYS A 11 6.98 4.45 0.16
CA CYS A 11 7.60 3.15 0.00
C CYS A 11 8.63 2.89 1.10
N ASN A 12 8.46 1.78 1.81
CA ASN A 12 9.32 1.37 2.93
C ASN A 12 10.18 0.13 2.59
N TYR A 13 10.10 -0.40 1.37
CA TYR A 13 10.80 -1.63 0.96
C TYR A 13 11.88 -1.42 -0.11
N LEU A 14 11.95 -0.22 -0.68
CA LEU A 14 13.02 0.20 -1.59
C LEU A 14 13.85 1.31 -0.96
N ALA A 15 15.12 1.41 -1.35
CA ALA A 15 15.95 2.54 -0.94
C ALA A 15 15.37 3.86 -1.49
N ASN A 16 15.35 4.90 -0.67
CA ASN A 16 14.79 6.20 -1.04
C ASN A 16 15.52 6.78 -2.26
N GLY A 17 14.75 7.13 -3.30
CA GLY A 17 15.27 7.67 -4.56
C GLY A 17 15.87 6.63 -5.51
N SER A 18 15.81 5.33 -5.17
CA SER A 18 16.31 4.26 -6.04
C SER A 18 15.54 4.13 -7.36
N THR A 19 14.30 4.61 -7.41
CA THR A 19 13.48 4.56 -8.62
C THR A 19 12.49 5.73 -8.66
N PRO A 20 12.26 6.34 -9.84
CA PRO A 20 11.23 7.36 -10.02
C PRO A 20 9.80 6.78 -9.99
N SER A 21 9.66 5.45 -10.01
CA SER A 21 8.38 4.78 -9.95
C SER A 21 7.77 4.72 -8.55
N HIS A 22 8.48 5.10 -7.49
CA HIS A 22 7.94 5.09 -6.12
C HIS A 22 8.03 6.45 -5.45
N GLY A 23 7.07 6.70 -4.56
CA GLY A 23 7.12 7.82 -3.63
C GLY A 23 7.77 7.39 -2.33
N PHE A 24 8.47 8.32 -1.68
CA PHE A 24 9.17 8.05 -0.40
C PHE A 24 8.81 9.03 0.71
N THR A 25 7.85 9.92 0.43
CA THR A 25 7.51 11.05 1.31
C THR A 25 6.01 11.33 1.35
N GLY A 26 5.20 10.47 0.72
CA GLY A 26 3.75 10.61 0.69
C GLY A 26 3.09 10.20 2.02
N TYR A 27 1.82 9.82 1.94
CA TYR A 27 1.03 9.43 3.11
C TYR A 27 0.74 7.93 3.16
N LEU A 28 0.70 7.25 2.01
CA LEU A 28 0.40 5.83 1.90
C LEU A 28 1.65 5.00 2.20
N ASN A 29 1.77 4.53 3.42
CA ASN A 29 2.84 3.63 3.83
C ASN A 29 2.72 2.28 3.09
N THR A 30 3.56 2.03 2.10
CA THR A 30 3.62 0.74 1.42
C THR A 30 4.85 -0.02 1.89
N SER A 31 4.69 -1.32 2.12
CA SER A 31 5.80 -2.21 2.47
C SER A 31 5.65 -3.55 1.76
N GLN A 32 6.75 -4.28 1.66
CA GLN A 32 6.78 -5.68 1.27
C GLN A 32 7.03 -6.50 2.55
N SER A 33 6.38 -7.65 2.66
CA SER A 33 6.67 -8.55 3.78
C SER A 33 8.10 -9.09 3.69
N ASP A 34 8.63 -9.55 4.82
CA ASP A 34 9.96 -10.15 4.84
C ASP A 34 9.95 -11.51 4.12
N TYR A 35 10.81 -11.64 3.11
CA TYR A 35 11.03 -12.87 2.35
C TYR A 35 12.38 -13.53 2.66
N SER A 36 13.17 -12.98 3.58
CA SER A 36 14.46 -13.55 3.97
C SER A 36 14.33 -14.95 4.60
N TYR A 37 13.12 -15.35 5.00
CA TYR A 37 12.85 -16.70 5.51
C TYR A 37 13.29 -17.79 4.51
N VAL A 38 13.22 -17.53 3.19
CA VAL A 38 13.63 -18.52 2.17
C VAL A 38 15.13 -18.74 2.09
N LEU A 39 15.94 -17.91 2.75
CA LEU A 39 17.38 -18.13 2.85
C LEU A 39 17.73 -19.24 3.84
N ASN A 40 16.75 -19.73 4.61
CA ASN A 40 16.88 -20.82 5.56
C ASN A 40 16.19 -22.10 5.05
N GLU A 41 16.71 -23.26 5.46
CA GLU A 41 16.17 -24.58 5.07
C GLU A 41 14.98 -25.00 5.93
N TRP A 42 13.79 -24.43 5.68
CA TRP A 42 12.55 -24.78 6.38
C TRP A 42 11.46 -25.29 5.42
N ASP A 43 10.43 -25.96 5.94
CA ASP A 43 9.32 -26.49 5.12
C ASP A 43 8.62 -25.42 4.26
N PRO A 44 8.37 -24.18 4.73
CA PRO A 44 7.83 -23.12 3.88
C PRO A 44 8.74 -22.78 2.70
N THR A 45 10.07 -22.79 2.88
CA THR A 45 11.03 -22.56 1.79
C THR A 45 10.87 -23.60 0.70
N ARG A 46 10.74 -24.88 1.09
CA ARG A 46 10.56 -26.00 0.15
C ARG A 46 9.23 -25.89 -0.58
N LEU A 47 8.15 -25.55 0.13
CA LEU A 47 6.83 -25.35 -0.48
C LEU A 47 6.85 -24.21 -1.51
N THR A 48 7.46 -23.08 -1.17
CA THR A 48 7.60 -21.94 -2.08
C THR A 48 8.50 -22.29 -3.27
N GLY A 49 9.58 -23.05 -3.06
CA GLY A 49 10.43 -23.57 -4.12
C GLY A 49 9.68 -24.48 -5.10
N TYR A 50 8.86 -25.42 -4.61
CA TYR A 50 8.03 -26.28 -5.46
C TYR A 50 6.95 -25.48 -6.22
N SER A 51 6.35 -24.49 -5.56
CA SER A 51 5.37 -23.59 -6.20
C SER A 51 6.03 -22.79 -7.32
N SER A 52 7.25 -22.31 -7.11
CA SER A 52 8.05 -21.61 -8.11
C SER A 52 8.31 -22.48 -9.35
N VAL A 53 8.75 -23.73 -9.15
CA VAL A 53 8.95 -24.70 -10.26
C VAL A 53 7.65 -24.94 -11.04
N ALA A 54 6.53 -25.14 -10.33
CA ALA A 54 5.24 -25.37 -10.95
C ALA A 54 4.75 -24.17 -11.79
N LEU A 55 5.19 -22.96 -11.43
CA LEU A 55 4.90 -21.72 -12.16
C LEU A 55 5.94 -21.41 -13.26
N GLY A 56 6.85 -22.33 -13.56
CA GLY A 56 7.82 -22.21 -14.65
C GLY A 56 9.17 -21.60 -14.24
N HIS A 57 9.43 -21.46 -12.94
CA HIS A 57 10.68 -20.89 -12.41
C HIS A 57 11.50 -21.99 -11.71
N PRO A 58 12.48 -22.62 -12.37
CA PRO A 58 13.17 -23.82 -11.86
C PRO A 58 14.27 -23.49 -10.83
N VAL A 59 13.89 -22.87 -9.70
CA VAL A 59 14.82 -22.37 -8.67
C VAL A 59 14.77 -23.18 -7.36
N SER A 60 14.20 -24.38 -7.35
CA SER A 60 13.73 -25.07 -6.12
C SER A 60 14.70 -25.08 -4.94
N ASN A 61 15.99 -25.34 -5.20
CA ASN A 61 17.02 -25.46 -4.16
C ASN A 61 17.98 -24.26 -4.17
N ASN A 62 17.78 -23.29 -5.07
CA ASN A 62 18.57 -22.07 -5.11
C ASN A 62 17.85 -21.00 -4.28
N HIS A 63 18.15 -20.96 -2.99
CA HIS A 63 17.50 -20.04 -2.05
C HIS A 63 17.72 -18.56 -2.41
N THR A 64 18.87 -18.21 -2.97
CA THR A 64 19.15 -16.84 -3.43
C THR A 64 18.25 -16.49 -4.61
N ALA A 65 18.16 -17.36 -5.62
CA ALA A 65 17.26 -17.13 -6.75
C ALA A 65 15.77 -17.13 -6.33
N LEU A 66 15.40 -17.93 -5.33
CA LEU A 66 14.05 -17.89 -4.76
C LEU A 66 13.77 -16.58 -4.02
N ALA A 67 14.75 -16.05 -3.28
CA ALA A 67 14.66 -14.75 -2.62
C ALA A 67 14.54 -13.61 -3.65
N GLU A 68 15.27 -13.69 -4.76
CA GLU A 68 15.16 -12.72 -5.86
C GLU A 68 13.75 -12.71 -6.48
N LEU A 69 13.14 -13.86 -6.71
CA LEU A 69 11.75 -13.96 -7.21
C LEU A 69 10.75 -13.35 -6.21
N LEU A 70 10.85 -13.74 -4.95
CA LEU A 70 9.95 -13.25 -3.90
C LEU A 70 10.10 -11.76 -3.62
N GLY A 71 11.31 -11.24 -3.80
CA GLY A 71 11.67 -9.84 -3.62
C GLY A 71 11.28 -8.94 -4.78
N GLN A 72 10.71 -9.48 -5.86
CA GLN A 72 10.24 -8.68 -6.97
C GLN A 72 9.19 -7.66 -6.54
N ASP A 73 9.32 -6.45 -7.09
CA ASP A 73 8.37 -5.37 -6.89
C ASP A 73 7.15 -5.54 -7.81
N MET A 74 6.05 -6.01 -7.24
CA MET A 74 4.77 -6.16 -7.95
C MET A 74 4.13 -4.82 -8.35
N ASN A 75 4.59 -3.70 -7.79
CA ASN A 75 4.13 -2.36 -8.09
C ASN A 75 5.06 -1.59 -9.05
N SER A 76 6.05 -2.29 -9.60
CA SER A 76 6.94 -1.75 -10.61
C SER A 76 6.18 -1.27 -11.85
N VAL A 77 6.87 -0.52 -12.71
CA VAL A 77 6.32 0.00 -13.98
C VAL A 77 6.48 -0.98 -15.14
N ASP A 78 6.80 -2.24 -14.85
CA ASP A 78 6.92 -3.28 -15.86
C ASP A 78 5.57 -3.47 -16.61
N PRO A 79 5.54 -3.30 -17.95
CA PRO A 79 4.32 -3.50 -18.73
C PRO A 79 3.77 -4.93 -18.67
N GLU A 80 4.60 -5.93 -18.39
CA GLU A 80 4.21 -7.34 -18.33
C GLU A 80 3.87 -7.82 -16.91
N LYS A 81 3.91 -6.94 -15.90
CA LYS A 81 3.74 -7.31 -14.48
C LYS A 81 2.45 -8.10 -14.20
N ASP A 82 1.38 -7.84 -14.94
CA ASP A 82 0.08 -8.49 -14.75
C ASP A 82 -0.01 -9.85 -15.49
N ASN A 83 0.96 -10.15 -16.36
CA ASN A 83 1.08 -11.42 -17.09
C ASN A 83 2.19 -12.32 -16.51
N THR A 84 3.07 -11.78 -15.69
CA THR A 84 4.16 -12.52 -15.05
C THR A 84 3.62 -13.46 -13.97
N LEU A 85 3.66 -14.76 -14.26
CA LEU A 85 3.44 -15.80 -13.26
C LEU A 85 4.65 -15.89 -12.33
N GLY A 86 4.44 -16.07 -11.03
CA GLY A 86 5.54 -16.22 -10.09
C GLY A 86 5.09 -16.32 -8.64
N VAL A 87 6.05 -16.62 -7.78
CA VAL A 87 5.89 -16.51 -6.32
C VAL A 87 6.31 -15.11 -5.90
N LEU A 88 5.36 -14.33 -5.38
CA LEU A 88 5.59 -12.94 -4.98
C LEU A 88 5.29 -12.76 -3.51
N THR A 89 6.05 -11.88 -2.87
CA THR A 89 5.78 -11.52 -1.48
C THR A 89 4.66 -10.50 -1.38
N SER A 90 3.77 -10.68 -0.39
CA SER A 90 2.64 -9.77 -0.18
C SER A 90 3.12 -8.35 0.12
N HIS A 91 2.57 -7.39 -0.62
CA HIS A 91 2.71 -5.97 -0.34
C HIS A 91 1.54 -5.50 0.51
N LYS A 92 1.81 -4.62 1.48
CA LYS A 92 0.86 -4.25 2.54
C LYS A 92 0.89 -2.75 2.79
N HIS A 93 -0.25 -2.22 3.23
CA HIS A 93 -0.31 -0.89 3.83
C HIS A 93 0.17 -0.97 5.28
N SER A 94 1.46 -0.77 5.49
CA SER A 94 2.10 -0.92 6.80
C SER A 94 3.42 -0.16 6.87
N ARG A 95 3.86 0.11 8.10
CA ARG A 95 5.13 0.76 8.42
C ARG A 95 5.83 -0.03 9.51
N GLY A 96 7.07 -0.46 9.26
CA GLY A 96 7.82 -1.29 10.21
C GLY A 96 7.12 -2.61 10.57
N GLY A 97 6.43 -3.24 9.61
CA GLY A 97 5.69 -4.49 9.83
C GLY A 97 4.32 -4.34 10.50
N VAL A 98 3.96 -3.15 11.00
CA VAL A 98 2.66 -2.90 11.65
C VAL A 98 1.67 -2.33 10.63
N PRO A 99 0.43 -2.87 10.54
CA PRO A 99 -0.61 -2.32 9.67
C PRO A 99 -0.78 -0.82 9.89
N PHE A 100 -0.80 -0.06 8.79
CA PHE A 100 -1.14 1.34 8.80
C PHE A 100 -2.62 1.45 8.42
N ILE A 101 -3.41 2.05 9.30
CA ILE A 101 -4.88 2.10 9.19
C ILE A 101 -5.37 3.55 9.32
N PRO A 102 -6.63 3.86 8.93
CA PRO A 102 -7.14 5.22 8.96
C PRO A 102 -6.96 5.95 10.30
N SER A 103 -7.06 5.23 11.43
CA SER A 103 -6.85 5.82 12.75
C SER A 103 -5.43 6.38 12.94
N ASN A 104 -4.40 5.81 12.31
CA ASN A 104 -3.04 6.35 12.39
C ASN A 104 -2.95 7.78 11.85
N TYR A 105 -3.64 8.09 10.74
CA TYR A 105 -3.71 9.46 10.23
C TYR A 105 -4.45 10.36 11.20
N ILE A 106 -5.65 9.94 11.65
CA ILE A 106 -6.48 10.74 12.56
C ILE A 106 -5.69 11.06 13.84
N HIS A 107 -5.02 10.09 14.44
CA HIS A 107 -4.18 10.30 15.62
C HIS A 107 -3.00 11.24 15.35
N ALA A 108 -2.34 11.12 14.20
CA ALA A 108 -1.26 12.04 13.83
C ALA A 108 -1.75 13.49 13.68
N PHE A 109 -2.92 13.69 13.08
CA PHE A 109 -3.52 15.02 12.93
C PHE A 109 -3.99 15.60 14.27
N LEU A 110 -4.62 14.80 15.13
CA LEU A 110 -5.04 15.25 16.47
C LEU A 110 -3.84 15.59 17.36
N ALA A 111 -2.69 14.93 17.20
CA ALA A 111 -1.45 15.29 17.90
C ALA A 111 -0.89 16.66 17.46
N GLU A 112 -1.28 17.14 16.28
CA GLU A 112 -0.88 18.43 15.72
C GLU A 112 -2.06 19.42 15.62
N GLU A 113 -2.96 19.41 16.61
CA GLU A 113 -4.23 20.15 16.60
C GLU A 113 -4.08 21.64 16.25
N ARG A 114 -2.99 22.29 16.68
CA ARG A 114 -2.72 23.71 16.34
C ARG A 114 -2.49 23.95 14.85
N ARG A 115 -2.03 22.94 14.11
CA ARG A 115 -1.80 23.00 12.66
C ARG A 115 -3.04 22.57 11.87
N PHE A 116 -3.89 21.72 12.44
CA PHE A 116 -5.02 21.12 11.72
C PHE A 116 -6.28 21.07 12.60
N PRO A 117 -7.31 21.87 12.32
CA PRO A 117 -8.56 21.90 13.09
C PRO A 117 -9.47 20.73 12.70
N LEU A 118 -9.07 19.50 13.05
CA LEU A 118 -9.86 18.29 12.79
C LEU A 118 -10.72 17.92 14.01
N THR A 119 -12.05 17.88 13.83
CA THR A 119 -12.97 17.34 14.84
C THR A 119 -13.32 15.88 14.51
N LEU A 120 -13.12 14.98 15.48
CA LEU A 120 -13.49 13.57 15.36
C LEU A 120 -14.72 13.27 16.23
N GLN A 121 -15.78 12.74 15.62
CA GLN A 121 -16.95 12.27 16.33
C GLN A 121 -17.15 10.77 16.06
N LEU A 122 -16.98 9.95 17.10
CA LEU A 122 -17.19 8.50 17.05
C LEU A 122 -18.59 8.14 17.57
N ASN A 123 -18.95 6.85 17.52
CA ASN A 123 -20.22 6.33 18.05
C ASN A 123 -21.46 7.07 17.51
N THR A 124 -21.42 7.48 16.25
CA THR A 124 -22.48 8.27 15.60
C THR A 124 -22.90 7.60 14.29
N LEU A 125 -24.21 7.58 14.02
CA LEU A 125 -24.78 7.14 12.75
C LEU A 125 -25.35 8.35 12.02
N ALA A 126 -24.73 8.74 10.91
CA ALA A 126 -25.28 9.78 10.03
C ALA A 126 -26.49 9.22 9.27
N THR A 127 -27.70 9.69 9.60
CA THR A 127 -28.96 9.12 9.05
C THR A 127 -29.59 9.95 7.95
N LYS A 128 -29.34 11.26 7.91
CA LYS A 128 -29.92 12.18 6.94
C LYS A 128 -28.93 13.28 6.59
N ILE A 129 -28.94 13.70 5.32
CA ILE A 129 -28.24 14.90 4.85
C ILE A 129 -29.33 15.95 4.60
N ILE A 130 -29.20 17.13 5.22
CA ILE A 130 -30.12 18.24 5.03
C ILE A 130 -29.60 19.09 3.86
N PHE A 131 -30.43 19.26 2.83
CA PHE A 131 -30.16 20.14 1.70
C PHE A 131 -30.97 21.44 1.86
N ASP A 132 -30.36 22.58 1.56
CA ASP A 132 -31.04 23.88 1.56
C ASP A 132 -31.29 24.37 0.12
N ASN A 133 -32.41 25.05 -0.09
CA ASN A 133 -32.80 25.64 -1.39
C ASN A 133 -32.19 27.04 -1.53
N LEU A 134 -30.85 27.11 -1.59
CA LEU A 134 -30.14 28.36 -1.89
C LEU A 134 -30.20 28.67 -3.40
N GLY A 135 -31.39 28.98 -3.92
CA GLY A 135 -31.53 29.38 -5.32
C GLY A 135 -32.93 29.31 -5.93
N CYS A 136 -33.89 30.09 -5.44
CA CYS A 136 -34.87 30.82 -6.26
C CYS A 136 -35.77 31.68 -5.37
N SER A 137 -35.26 32.84 -4.94
CA SER A 137 -36.14 33.89 -4.44
C SER A 137 -36.88 34.49 -5.64
N SER A 138 -38.05 33.95 -5.97
CA SER A 138 -39.02 34.70 -6.77
C SER A 138 -39.39 35.95 -5.97
N LYS A 139 -38.79 37.09 -6.31
CA LYS A 139 -39.30 38.40 -5.87
C LYS A 139 -40.77 38.46 -6.27
N LYS A 140 -41.68 38.32 -5.30
CA LYS A 140 -43.07 38.72 -5.50
C LYS A 140 -43.04 40.23 -5.64
N THR A 141 -43.15 40.71 -6.88
CA THR A 141 -43.51 42.10 -7.15
C THR A 141 -44.93 42.34 -6.66
N SER A 142 -45.11 43.52 -6.07
CA SER A 142 -46.32 44.05 -5.43
C SER A 142 -47.57 43.96 -6.30
#